data_AF-A0A940M8J4-F1
#
_entry.id   AF-A0A940M8J4-F1
#
_cell.length_a   1.000
_cell.length_b   1.000
_cell.length_c   1.000
_cell.angle_alpha   90.00
_cell.angle_beta   90.00
_cell.angle_gamma   90.00
#
_symmetry.space_group_name_H-M   'P 1'
#
loop_
_entity.id
_entity.type
_entity.pdbx_description
1 polymer ?
#
loop_
_entity_poly.entity_id
_entity_poly.type
_entity_poly.pdbx_seq_one_letter_code
_entity_poly.pdbx_strand_id
1 'polypeptide(L)'
;MNSAASPMRPIDRYFASYSGDHQNVTNQHIHIVAVPLILWSVVALLWCIPVPGTLTKTGVWAALTMFAAWMFYYRLSRPLGLGMLAVFFFCGCVCRLVESRFGVSTLLGSAVAVFVLAWIAQFIGHKIEGRKPSFLTDLVYLLIGPAWVLSKLYRHLGWKY
;
A
#
# COMPACT_ATOMS: atom_id res chain seq x y z
N MET A 1 -5.96 -11.20 -41.50
CA MET A 1 -6.76 -10.47 -40.49
C MET A 1 -5.83 -10.06 -39.35
N ASN A 2 -5.42 -8.80 -39.29
CA ASN A 2 -4.62 -8.29 -38.17
C ASN A 2 -5.52 -8.23 -36.94
N SER A 3 -5.32 -9.15 -35.98
CA SER A 3 -5.90 -9.00 -34.65
C SER A 3 -5.26 -7.78 -34.01
N ALA A 4 -5.98 -6.65 -33.97
CA ALA A 4 -5.55 -5.50 -33.21
C ALA A 4 -5.46 -5.93 -31.74
N ALA A 5 -4.23 -6.01 -31.21
CA ALA A 5 -4.00 -6.33 -29.81
C ALA A 5 -4.81 -5.36 -28.95
N SER A 6 -5.62 -5.89 -28.02
CA SER A 6 -6.38 -5.05 -27.11
C SER A 6 -5.42 -4.11 -26.36
N PRO A 7 -5.76 -2.82 -26.22
CA PRO A 7 -4.87 -1.87 -25.57
C PRO A 7 -4.57 -2.32 -24.15
N MET A 8 -3.28 -2.34 -23.78
CA MET A 8 -2.82 -2.76 -22.46
C MET A 8 -3.51 -1.94 -21.37
N ARG A 9 -4.04 -2.60 -20.34
CA ARG A 9 -4.72 -1.90 -19.24
C ARG A 9 -3.71 -1.02 -18.50
N PRO A 10 -4.12 0.15 -17.97
CA PRO A 10 -3.22 1.03 -17.24
C PRO A 10 -2.49 0.33 -16.08
N ILE A 11 -3.16 -0.57 -15.36
CA ILE A 11 -2.55 -1.33 -14.25
C ILE A 11 -1.41 -2.24 -14.71
N ASP A 12 -1.55 -2.87 -15.88
CA ASP A 12 -0.54 -3.77 -16.43
C ASP A 12 0.73 -2.98 -16.81
N ARG A 13 0.55 -1.73 -17.31
CA ARG A 13 1.68 -0.81 -17.58
C ARG A 13 2.41 -0.41 -16.30
N TYR A 14 1.67 -0.02 -15.26
CA TYR A 14 2.27 0.33 -13.97
C TYR A 14 3.04 -0.86 -13.37
N PHE A 15 2.45 -2.06 -13.42
CA PHE A 15 3.11 -3.25 -12.92
C PHE A 15 4.30 -3.68 -13.75
N ALA A 16 4.28 -3.52 -15.07
CA ALA A 16 5.43 -3.80 -15.91
C ALA A 16 6.60 -2.86 -15.55
N SER A 17 6.34 -1.56 -15.44
CA SER A 17 7.35 -0.57 -15.02
C SER A 17 7.88 -0.84 -13.62
N TYR A 18 6.99 -1.00 -12.64
CA TYR A 18 7.38 -1.28 -11.26
C TYR A 18 8.15 -2.59 -11.11
N SER A 19 7.73 -3.66 -11.80
CA SER A 19 8.47 -4.92 -11.80
C SER A 19 9.84 -4.75 -12.45
N GLY A 20 9.95 -3.90 -13.48
CA GLY A 20 11.21 -3.52 -14.11
C GLY A 20 12.25 -3.02 -13.12
N ASP A 21 11.83 -2.29 -12.07
CA ASP A 21 12.72 -1.79 -11.01
C ASP A 21 12.98 -2.79 -9.87
N HIS A 22 12.32 -3.95 -9.87
CA HIS A 22 12.37 -4.93 -8.77
C HIS A 22 12.61 -6.35 -9.31
N GLN A 23 13.83 -6.63 -9.77
CA GLN A 23 14.21 -7.93 -10.32
C GLN A 23 14.90 -8.82 -9.27
N ASN A 24 15.60 -8.24 -8.30
CA ASN A 24 16.32 -9.00 -7.28
C ASN A 24 15.34 -9.67 -6.29
N VAL A 25 15.48 -11.00 -6.09
CA VAL A 25 14.58 -11.79 -5.23
C VAL A 25 14.59 -11.31 -3.78
N THR A 26 15.76 -10.96 -3.24
CA THR A 26 15.89 -10.43 -1.87
C THR A 26 15.16 -9.10 -1.74
N ASN A 27 15.33 -8.18 -2.70
CA ASN A 27 14.61 -6.92 -2.72
C ASN A 27 13.09 -7.13 -2.81
N GLN A 28 12.65 -8.08 -3.62
CA GLN A 28 11.24 -8.44 -3.74
C GLN A 28 10.65 -9.00 -2.42
N HIS A 29 11.39 -9.85 -1.70
CA HIS A 29 10.95 -10.37 -0.40
C HIS A 29 10.86 -9.27 0.66
N ILE A 30 11.84 -8.37 0.69
CA ILE A 30 11.80 -7.18 1.54
C ILE A 30 10.53 -6.37 1.24
N HIS A 31 10.22 -6.13 -0.03
CA HIS A 31 9.02 -5.37 -0.41
C HIS A 31 7.70 -6.04 0.01
N ILE A 32 7.60 -7.37 -0.12
CA ILE A 32 6.39 -8.11 0.29
C ILE A 32 6.07 -7.92 1.77
N VAL A 33 7.08 -7.68 2.61
CA VAL A 33 6.91 -7.42 4.05
C VAL A 33 6.82 -5.92 4.35
N ALA A 34 7.75 -5.12 3.82
CA ALA A 34 7.87 -3.70 4.13
C ALA A 34 6.70 -2.87 3.60
N VAL A 35 6.19 -3.16 2.39
CA VAL A 35 5.12 -2.37 1.78
C VAL A 35 3.80 -2.47 2.56
N PRO A 36 3.31 -3.66 2.98
CA PRO A 36 2.14 -3.74 3.86
C PRO A 36 2.34 -3.01 5.21
N LEU A 37 3.53 -3.09 5.79
CA LEU A 37 3.86 -2.39 7.04
C LEU A 37 3.86 -0.87 6.86
N ILE A 38 4.45 -0.37 5.78
CA ILE A 38 4.42 1.05 5.41
C ILE A 38 2.97 1.49 5.20
N LEU A 39 2.18 0.73 4.44
CA LEU A 39 0.78 1.04 4.18
C LEU A 39 -0.02 1.19 5.50
N TRP A 40 0.08 0.19 6.38
CA TRP A 40 -0.59 0.25 7.68
C TRP A 40 -0.11 1.44 8.52
N SER A 41 1.21 1.66 8.59
CA SER A 41 1.75 2.78 9.37
C SER A 41 1.29 4.14 8.87
N VAL A 42 1.16 4.34 7.55
CA VAL A 42 0.60 5.57 6.97
C VAL A 42 -0.88 5.73 7.35
N VAL A 43 -1.68 4.66 7.27
CA VAL A 43 -3.08 4.67 7.73
C VAL A 43 -3.16 5.04 9.21
N ALA A 44 -2.31 4.45 10.06
CA ALA A 44 -2.26 4.71 11.50
C ALA A 44 -1.81 6.14 11.84
N LEU A 45 -0.84 6.69 11.11
CA LEU A 45 -0.41 8.08 11.26
C LEU A 45 -1.56 9.04 10.92
N LEU A 46 -2.26 8.81 9.80
CA LEU A 46 -3.45 9.58 9.44
C LEU A 46 -4.59 9.40 10.46
N TRP A 47 -4.70 8.22 11.08
CA TRP A 47 -5.71 7.93 12.10
C TRP A 47 -5.51 8.79 13.34
N CYS A 48 -4.25 9.03 13.72
CA CYS A 48 -3.87 9.81 14.89
C CYS A 48 -4.01 11.33 14.70
N ILE A 49 -4.31 11.81 13.49
CA ILE A 49 -4.53 13.24 13.24
C ILE A 49 -5.78 13.68 14.03
N PRO A 50 -5.66 14.67 14.94
CA PRO A 50 -6.80 15.16 15.70
C PRO A 50 -7.90 15.67 14.78
N VAL A 51 -9.16 15.40 15.15
CA VAL A 51 -10.31 15.94 14.42
C VAL A 51 -10.88 17.12 15.20
N PRO A 52 -11.00 18.31 14.58
CA PRO A 52 -11.64 19.45 15.23
C PRO A 52 -13.14 19.19 15.46
N GLY A 53 -13.63 19.49 16.66
CA GLY A 53 -15.05 19.39 17.01
C GLY A 53 -15.44 18.09 17.73
N THR A 54 -16.68 18.04 18.22
CA THR A 54 -17.21 16.94 19.05
C THR A 54 -17.93 15.84 18.26
N LEU A 55 -18.18 16.06 16.96
CA LEU A 55 -19.03 15.18 16.13
C LEU A 55 -18.26 14.07 15.40
N THR A 56 -16.93 14.11 15.39
CA THR A 56 -16.09 13.19 14.62
C THR A 56 -15.15 12.40 15.52
N LYS A 57 -15.20 11.07 15.41
CA LYS A 57 -14.25 10.19 16.08
C LYS A 57 -12.89 10.25 15.36
N THR A 58 -11.83 9.91 16.08
CA THR A 58 -10.51 9.59 15.52
C THR A 58 -10.61 8.63 14.33
N GLY A 59 -9.69 8.79 13.37
CA GLY A 59 -9.67 7.96 12.15
C GLY A 59 -10.40 8.53 10.93
N VAL A 60 -11.10 9.67 11.01
CA VAL A 60 -11.84 10.22 9.85
C VAL A 60 -10.92 10.53 8.66
N TRP A 61 -9.75 11.11 8.92
CA TRP A 61 -8.76 11.43 7.89
C TRP A 61 -8.24 10.18 7.20
N ALA A 62 -7.91 9.15 8.00
CA ALA A 62 -7.53 7.85 7.48
C ALA A 62 -8.64 7.23 6.61
N ALA A 63 -9.90 7.28 7.06
CA ALA A 63 -11.03 6.74 6.31
C ALA A 63 -11.23 7.43 4.95
N LEU A 64 -11.17 8.77 4.92
CA LEU A 64 -11.27 9.55 3.68
C LEU A 64 -10.12 9.23 2.72
N THR A 65 -8.88 9.18 3.22
CA THR A 65 -7.71 8.84 2.40
C THR A 65 -7.76 7.41 1.88
N MET A 66 -8.15 6.43 2.71
CA MET A 66 -8.33 5.04 2.28
C MET A 66 -9.43 4.91 1.23
N PHE A 67 -10.54 5.65 1.37
CA PHE A 67 -11.61 5.65 0.38
C PHE A 67 -11.14 6.22 -0.96
N ALA A 68 -10.42 7.35 -0.95
CA ALA A 68 -9.85 7.94 -2.16
C ALA A 68 -8.84 6.99 -2.85
N ALA A 69 -7.95 6.37 -2.07
CA ALA A 69 -6.99 5.38 -2.58
C ALA A 69 -7.70 4.13 -3.12
N TRP A 70 -8.74 3.65 -2.44
CA TRP A 70 -9.57 2.54 -2.90
C TRP A 70 -10.23 2.84 -4.25
N MET A 71 -10.82 4.04 -4.41
CA MET A 71 -11.40 4.47 -5.69
C MET A 71 -10.36 4.44 -6.81
N PHE A 72 -9.12 4.88 -6.54
CA PHE A 72 -8.02 4.79 -7.48
C PHE A 72 -7.76 3.34 -7.92
N TYR A 73 -7.62 2.39 -6.99
CA TYR A 73 -7.41 0.98 -7.32
C TYR A 73 -8.60 0.35 -8.05
N TYR A 74 -9.82 0.64 -7.61
CA TYR A 74 -11.04 0.10 -8.21
C TYR A 74 -11.23 0.56 -9.66
N ARG A 75 -10.79 1.78 -9.99
CA ARG A 75 -10.77 2.28 -11.38
C ARG A 75 -9.73 1.58 -12.25
N LEU A 76 -8.62 1.10 -11.67
CA LEU A 76 -7.56 0.40 -12.39
C LEU A 76 -7.87 -1.09 -12.63
N SER A 77 -8.48 -1.76 -11.66
CA SER A 77 -8.95 -3.14 -11.76
C SER A 77 -9.97 -3.41 -10.64
N ARG A 78 -11.18 -3.86 -10.99
CA ARG A 78 -12.23 -4.14 -9.98
C ARG A 78 -11.82 -5.24 -8.99
N PRO A 79 -11.25 -6.40 -9.43
CA PRO A 79 -10.79 -7.42 -8.49
C PRO A 79 -9.67 -6.96 -7.56
N LEU A 80 -8.71 -6.15 -8.05
CA LEU A 80 -7.71 -5.54 -7.16
C LEU A 80 -8.33 -4.51 -6.22
N GLY A 81 -9.28 -3.70 -6.70
CA GLY A 81 -10.00 -2.75 -5.87
C GLY A 81 -10.74 -3.42 -4.71
N LEU A 82 -11.38 -4.57 -4.95
CA LEU A 82 -12.01 -5.35 -3.89
C LEU A 82 -10.98 -5.92 -2.90
N GLY A 83 -9.84 -6.41 -3.38
CA GLY A 83 -8.76 -6.87 -2.50
C GLY A 83 -8.16 -5.73 -1.67
N MET A 84 -7.93 -4.56 -2.28
CA MET A 84 -7.46 -3.37 -1.58
C MET A 84 -8.48 -2.85 -0.56
N LEU A 85 -9.79 -2.99 -0.83
CA LEU A 85 -10.82 -2.69 0.16
C LEU A 85 -10.66 -3.58 1.40
N ALA A 86 -10.43 -4.87 1.22
CA ALA A 86 -10.20 -5.79 2.33
C ALA A 86 -8.91 -5.45 3.10
N VAL A 87 -7.84 -5.09 2.39
CA VAL A 87 -6.57 -4.64 3.02
C VAL A 87 -6.78 -3.37 3.84
N PHE A 88 -7.50 -2.37 3.32
CA PHE A 88 -7.78 -1.13 4.05
C PHE A 88 -8.72 -1.36 5.24
N PHE A 89 -9.73 -2.20 5.08
CA PHE A 89 -10.59 -2.61 6.18
C PHE A 89 -9.78 -3.26 7.31
N PHE A 90 -8.89 -4.19 6.97
CA PHE A 90 -7.98 -4.81 7.93
C PHE A 90 -7.07 -3.77 8.62
N CYS A 91 -6.46 -2.85 7.88
CA CYS A 91 -5.64 -1.79 8.47
C CYS A 91 -6.44 -0.93 9.46
N GLY A 92 -7.67 -0.55 9.10
CA GLY A 92 -8.57 0.19 9.99
C GLY A 92 -8.96 -0.59 11.24
N CYS A 93 -9.24 -1.89 11.12
CA CYS A 93 -9.48 -2.76 12.28
C CYS A 93 -8.28 -2.82 13.22
N VAL A 94 -7.05 -2.93 12.69
CA VAL A 94 -5.83 -2.92 13.52
C VAL A 94 -5.66 -1.57 14.23
N CYS A 95 -5.86 -0.44 13.52
CA CYS A 95 -5.79 0.88 14.14
C CYS A 95 -6.80 1.03 15.28
N ARG A 96 -8.07 0.65 15.04
CA ARG A 96 -9.13 0.67 16.05
C ARG A 96 -8.81 -0.24 17.24
N LEU A 97 -8.28 -1.44 17.00
CA LEU A 97 -7.91 -2.38 18.05
C LEU A 97 -6.81 -1.78 18.94
N VAL A 98 -5.73 -1.30 18.35
CA VAL A 98 -4.60 -0.72 19.10
C VAL A 98 -5.02 0.52 19.87
N GLU A 99 -5.77 1.43 19.24
CA GLU A 99 -6.31 2.62 19.89
C GLU A 99 -7.21 2.26 21.08
N SER A 100 -8.15 1.32 20.91
CA SER A 100 -9.10 0.96 21.96
C SER A 100 -8.46 0.24 23.14
N ARG A 101 -7.35 -0.48 22.91
CA ARG A 101 -6.66 -1.27 23.95
C ARG A 101 -5.53 -0.52 24.64
N PHE A 102 -4.81 0.33 23.91
CA PHE A 102 -3.56 0.93 24.37
C PHE A 102 -3.51 2.46 24.20
N GLY A 103 -4.56 3.07 23.65
CA GLY A 103 -4.66 4.52 23.45
C GLY A 103 -3.99 5.01 22.17
N VAL A 104 -4.33 6.25 21.79
CA VAL A 104 -3.84 6.89 20.55
C VAL A 104 -2.34 7.15 20.57
N SER A 105 -1.75 7.44 21.74
CA SER A 105 -0.31 7.68 21.87
C SER A 105 0.50 6.42 21.55
N THR A 106 0.03 5.24 21.96
CA THR A 106 0.67 3.96 21.62
C THR A 106 0.51 3.65 20.13
N LEU A 107 -0.67 3.91 19.56
CA LEU A 107 -0.87 3.79 18.11
C LEU A 107 0.11 4.67 17.34
N LEU A 108 0.24 5.94 17.71
CA LEU A 108 1.17 6.88 17.09
C LEU A 108 2.63 6.40 17.20
N GLY A 109 3.08 6.03 18.41
CA GLY A 109 4.43 5.53 18.63
C GLY A 109 4.74 4.27 17.81
N SER A 110 3.82 3.32 17.79
CA SER A 110 3.97 2.09 16.98
C SER A 110 3.97 2.38 15.48
N ALA A 111 3.13 3.29 15.00
CA ALA A 111 3.07 3.70 13.60
C ALA A 111 4.39 4.35 13.16
N VAL A 112 4.93 5.29 13.94
CA VAL A 112 6.23 5.91 13.66
C VAL A 112 7.35 4.87 13.62
N ALA A 113 7.41 3.97 14.61
CA ALA A 113 8.44 2.93 14.66
C ALA A 113 8.37 2.00 13.44
N VAL A 114 7.18 1.49 13.11
CA VAL A 114 6.98 0.62 11.94
C VAL A 114 7.29 1.35 10.64
N PHE A 115 6.86 2.61 10.50
CA PHE A 115 7.15 3.43 9.32
C PHE A 115 8.66 3.55 9.09
N VAL A 116 9.42 3.95 10.11
CA VAL A 116 10.87 4.14 10.01
C VAL A 116 11.58 2.81 9.69
N LEU A 117 11.29 1.75 10.45
CA LEU A 117 11.96 0.45 10.27
C LEU A 117 11.66 -0.17 8.89
N ALA A 118 10.40 -0.10 8.44
CA ALA A 118 10.01 -0.65 7.15
C ALA A 118 10.62 0.14 5.99
N TRP A 119 10.72 1.48 6.10
CA TRP A 119 11.42 2.30 5.11
C TRP A 119 12.92 2.02 5.05
N ILE A 120 13.59 1.86 6.20
CA ILE A 120 15.00 1.45 6.25
C ILE A 120 15.17 0.12 5.52
N ALA A 121 14.32 -0.87 5.80
CA ALA A 121 14.35 -2.15 5.10
C ALA A 121 14.17 -1.97 3.58
N GLN A 122 13.17 -1.17 3.15
CA GLN A 122 12.91 -0.92 1.73
C GLN A 122 14.11 -0.26 1.03
N PHE A 123 14.79 0.71 1.67
CA PHE A 123 16.00 1.32 1.12
C PHE A 123 17.18 0.36 1.06
N ILE A 124 17.34 -0.53 2.04
CA ILE A 124 18.33 -1.61 1.98
C ILE A 124 18.04 -2.52 0.78
N GLY A 125 16.77 -2.88 0.57
CA GLY A 125 16.34 -3.66 -0.60
C GLY A 125 16.73 -3.00 -1.93
N HIS A 126 16.47 -1.69 -2.07
CA HIS A 126 16.87 -0.93 -3.27
C HIS A 126 18.38 -0.79 -3.43
N LYS A 127 19.13 -0.69 -2.33
CA LYS A 127 20.59 -0.71 -2.38
C LYS A 127 21.12 -2.04 -2.94
N ILE A 128 20.49 -3.17 -2.56
CA ILE A 128 20.82 -4.51 -3.09
C ILE A 128 20.41 -4.64 -4.56
N GLU A 129 19.26 -4.08 -4.95
CA GLU A 129 18.78 -4.06 -6.34
C GLU A 129 19.69 -3.24 -7.27
N GLY A 130 20.33 -2.19 -6.76
CA GLY A 130 21.13 -1.25 -7.56
C GLY A 130 20.28 -0.27 -8.37
N ARG A 131 18.95 -0.28 -8.20
CA ARG A 131 18.01 0.65 -8.81
C ARG A 131 17.38 1.57 -7.77
N LYS A 132 17.13 2.81 -8.17
CA LYS A 132 16.45 3.80 -7.33
C LYS A 132 15.00 3.38 -7.07
N PRO A 133 14.44 3.69 -5.90
CA PRO A 133 13.02 3.48 -5.65
C PRO A 133 12.12 4.18 -6.69
N SER A 134 11.15 3.46 -7.24
CA SER A 134 10.28 3.98 -8.31
C SER A 134 9.51 5.23 -7.90
N PHE A 135 9.17 5.41 -6.62
CA PHE A 135 8.48 6.62 -6.16
C PHE A 135 9.31 7.90 -6.24
N LEU A 136 10.64 7.81 -6.35
CA LEU A 136 11.49 8.96 -6.62
C LEU A 136 11.33 9.48 -8.06
N THR A 137 10.82 8.64 -8.96
CA THR A 137 10.49 9.05 -10.34
C THR A 137 9.07 9.62 -10.42
N ASP A 138 8.12 9.00 -9.72
CA ASP A 138 6.72 9.43 -9.68
C ASP A 138 6.06 8.94 -8.39
N LEU A 139 5.48 9.87 -7.61
CA LEU A 139 4.81 9.58 -6.35
C LEU A 139 3.65 8.57 -6.50
N VAL A 140 3.05 8.44 -7.69
CA VAL A 140 2.02 7.42 -7.96
C VAL A 140 2.53 6.01 -7.64
N TYR A 141 3.83 5.74 -7.77
CA TYR A 141 4.38 4.41 -7.43
C TYR A 141 4.29 4.05 -5.93
N LEU A 142 4.04 5.03 -5.04
CA LEU A 142 3.67 4.72 -3.65
C LEU A 142 2.31 4.01 -3.56
N LEU A 143 1.37 4.35 -4.46
CA LEU A 143 0.09 3.66 -4.57
C LEU A 143 0.25 2.32 -5.33
N ILE A 144 1.12 2.26 -6.33
CA ILE A 144 1.31 1.03 -7.11
C ILE A 144 1.95 -0.09 -6.28
N GLY A 145 2.89 0.21 -5.39
CA GLY A 145 3.58 -0.78 -4.55
C GLY A 145 2.62 -1.74 -3.81
N PRO A 146 1.66 -1.24 -3.00
CA PRO A 146 0.66 -2.08 -2.33
C PRO A 146 -0.14 -2.99 -3.27
N ALA A 147 -0.64 -2.45 -4.38
CA ALA A 147 -1.40 -3.22 -5.36
C ALA A 147 -0.53 -4.29 -6.06
N TRP A 148 0.77 -4.00 -6.27
CA TRP A 148 1.72 -4.95 -6.83
C TRP A 148 2.06 -6.10 -5.85
N VAL A 149 2.17 -5.82 -4.56
CA VAL A 149 2.32 -6.87 -3.54
C VAL A 149 1.05 -7.74 -3.49
N LEU A 150 -0.13 -7.12 -3.50
CA LEU A 150 -1.40 -7.85 -3.54
C LEU A 150 -1.54 -8.71 -4.82
N SER A 151 -1.05 -8.22 -5.97
CA SER A 151 -1.09 -8.99 -7.22
C SER A 151 -0.18 -10.22 -7.19
N LYS A 152 0.93 -10.20 -6.44
CA LYS A 152 1.73 -11.40 -6.17
C LYS A 152 0.95 -12.43 -5.37
N LEU A 153 0.21 -12.00 -4.34
CA LEU A 153 -0.66 -12.90 -3.58
C LEU A 153 -1.74 -13.51 -4.49
N TYR A 154 -2.38 -12.70 -5.33
CA TYR A 154 -3.38 -13.19 -6.29
C TYR A 154 -2.80 -14.25 -7.22
N ARG A 155 -1.61 -14.00 -7.80
CA ARG A 155 -0.92 -14.99 -8.65
C ARG A 155 -0.60 -16.28 -7.90
N HIS A 156 -0.16 -16.19 -6.65
CA HIS A 156 0.11 -17.36 -5.82
C HIS A 156 -1.16 -18.19 -5.54
N LEU A 157 -2.32 -17.53 -5.41
CA LEU A 157 -3.63 -18.16 -5.22
C LEU A 157 -4.32 -18.57 -6.54
N GLY A 158 -3.72 -18.29 -7.70
CA GLY A 158 -4.33 -18.53 -9.01
C GLY A 158 -5.46 -17.57 -9.39
N TRP A 159 -5.61 -16.45 -8.69
CA TRP A 159 -6.65 -15.45 -8.94
C TRP A 159 -6.25 -14.46 -10.04
N LYS A 160 -7.25 -14.06 -10.85
CA LYS A 160 -7.09 -13.05 -11.91
C LYS A 160 -7.59 -11.69 -11.43
N TYR A 161 -7.07 -10.63 -12.04
CA TYR A 161 -7.49 -9.26 -11.79
C TYR A 161 -7.36 -8.37 -13.02
#